data_AF-A0AAD4BEX4-F1
#
_entry.id   AF-A0AAD4BEX4-F1
#
_cell.length_a   1.000
_cell.length_b   1.000
_cell.length_c   1.000
_cell.angle_alpha   90.00
_cell.angle_beta   90.00
_cell.angle_gamma   90.00
#
_symmetry.space_group_name_H-M   'P 1'
#
loop_
_entity.id
_entity.type
_entity.pdbx_description
1 polymer ?
#
loop_
_entity_poly.entity_id
_entity_poly.type
_entity_poly.pdbx_seq_one_letter_code
_entity_poly.pdbx_strand_id
1 'polypeptide(L)'
;MSTTVEVKTCLGPNGFTTLNTLELSVHFHGAVFHNTTPEKIPVQISVRLCDQWSGQPLLPVICDMSKEANKSSSPAMFPFLPLPSQFEPTNACQWEQLANRIEERLVADPHLESEHPDCYRLTRELFWMAYIAAHPEFPRGKWSRWNTVIAMEGKFMSRWMLKGGYSGLLDTPPRLVIWEQFRGIISNAMLIPSAK
;
A
#
# COMPACT_ATOMS: atom_id res chain seq x y z
N MET A 1 -3.54 33.03 -3.17
CA MET A 1 -2.59 31.98 -2.71
C MET A 1 -2.63 30.88 -3.75
N SER A 2 -1.51 30.46 -4.33
CA SER A 2 -1.46 29.40 -5.35
C SER A 2 -0.97 28.11 -4.73
N THR A 3 -1.72 27.02 -4.89
CA THR A 3 -1.29 25.67 -4.51
C THR A 3 -1.23 24.83 -5.76
N THR A 4 -0.03 24.37 -6.12
CA THR A 4 0.18 23.51 -7.28
C THR A 4 0.01 22.05 -6.87
N VAL A 5 -0.87 21.32 -7.55
CA VAL A 5 -1.05 19.87 -7.37
C VAL A 5 -0.38 19.17 -8.54
N GLU A 6 0.86 18.73 -8.36
CA GLU A 6 1.61 18.09 -9.45
C GLU A 6 1.14 16.63 -9.64
N VAL A 7 0.43 16.36 -10.74
CA VAL A 7 0.04 15.01 -11.13
C VAL A 7 1.05 14.50 -12.17
N LYS A 8 1.77 13.43 -11.86
CA LYS A 8 2.72 12.81 -12.80
C LYS A 8 2.17 11.50 -13.32
N THR A 9 2.20 11.34 -14.63
CA THR A 9 2.00 10.03 -15.26
C THR A 9 3.31 9.27 -15.23
N CYS A 10 3.33 8.08 -14.62
CA CYS A 10 4.47 7.18 -14.67
C CYS A 10 4.25 6.08 -15.73
N LEU A 11 5.28 5.78 -16.51
CA LEU A 11 5.27 4.64 -17.43
C LEU A 11 5.15 3.34 -16.63
N GLY A 12 4.01 2.66 -16.76
CA GLY A 12 3.86 1.27 -16.34
C GLY A 12 4.49 0.32 -17.35
N PRO A 13 4.89 -0.89 -16.96
CA PRO A 13 5.50 -1.88 -17.86
C PRO A 13 4.59 -2.30 -19.04
N ASN A 14 3.28 -2.05 -18.95
CA ASN A 14 2.29 -2.20 -20.01
C ASN A 14 1.51 -0.90 -20.30
N GLY A 15 2.04 0.25 -19.85
CA GLY A 15 1.41 1.56 -20.02
C GLY A 15 1.69 2.16 -21.40
N PHE A 16 0.91 3.15 -21.79
CA PHE A 16 1.14 3.90 -23.02
C PHE A 16 2.52 4.54 -23.02
N THR A 17 3.36 4.18 -23.99
CA THR A 17 4.74 4.65 -24.12
C THR A 17 4.86 6.09 -24.63
N THR A 18 3.74 6.70 -25.04
CA THR A 18 3.68 8.01 -25.72
C THR A 18 2.85 9.06 -25.01
N LEU A 19 2.34 8.80 -23.80
CA LEU A 19 1.59 9.81 -23.07
C LEU A 19 2.56 10.83 -22.47
N ASN A 20 2.46 12.06 -22.96
CA ASN A 20 3.14 13.20 -22.35
C ASN A 20 2.62 13.41 -20.92
N THR A 21 3.50 13.88 -20.04
CA THR A 21 3.14 14.26 -18.67
C THR A 21 1.97 15.26 -18.70
N LEU A 22 0.87 14.92 -18.03
CA LEU A 22 -0.26 15.82 -17.85
C LEU A 22 -0.01 16.69 -16.61
N GLU A 23 0.43 17.93 -16.81
CA GLU A 23 0.57 18.89 -15.72
C GLU A 23 -0.77 19.59 -15.44
N LEU A 24 -1.31 19.40 -14.23
CA LEU A 24 -2.57 20.03 -13.80
C LEU A 24 -2.31 21.04 -12.69
N SER A 25 -2.51 22.33 -12.97
CA SER A 25 -2.39 23.38 -11.94
C SER A 25 -3.76 23.94 -11.58
N VAL A 26 -4.08 23.98 -10.28
CA VAL A 26 -5.33 24.54 -9.76
C VAL A 26 -5.04 25.88 -9.10
N HIS A 27 -5.57 26.97 -9.67
CA HIS A 27 -5.34 28.33 -9.16
C HIS A 27 -6.61 28.93 -8.57
N PHE A 28 -6.62 29.15 -7.26
CA PHE A 28 -7.69 29.88 -6.60
C PHE A 28 -7.42 31.39 -6.68
N HIS A 29 -8.27 32.11 -7.43
CA HIS A 29 -8.21 33.55 -7.57
C HIS A 29 -9.21 34.20 -6.59
N GLY A 30 -8.73 35.11 -5.74
CA GLY A 30 -9.57 35.82 -4.77
C GLY A 30 -8.82 36.21 -3.49
N ALA A 31 -9.44 37.07 -2.70
CA ALA A 31 -8.98 37.40 -1.35
C ALA A 31 -9.50 36.34 -0.36
N VAL A 32 -8.59 35.75 0.40
CA VAL A 32 -8.94 34.80 1.46
C VAL A 32 -9.16 35.60 2.74
N PHE A 33 -10.40 35.61 3.25
CA PHE A 33 -10.68 36.20 4.55
C PHE A 33 -10.31 35.18 5.63
N HIS A 34 -9.34 35.54 6.48
CA HIS A 34 -8.76 34.65 7.51
C HIS A 34 -9.80 33.94 8.40
N ASN A 35 -11.01 34.49 8.51
CA ASN A 35 -12.05 34.02 9.44
C ASN A 35 -13.03 33.01 8.82
N THR A 36 -12.96 32.72 7.51
CA THR A 36 -13.92 31.83 6.82
C THR A 36 -13.24 30.80 5.93
N THR A 37 -11.91 30.66 5.99
CA THR A 37 -11.20 29.67 5.17
C THR A 37 -11.45 28.28 5.72
N PRO A 38 -12.09 27.36 4.97
CA PRO A 38 -12.18 25.97 5.40
C PRO A 38 -10.78 25.38 5.48
N GLU A 39 -10.53 24.55 6.50
CA GLU A 39 -9.25 23.85 6.71
C GLU A 39 -8.84 23.00 5.50
N LYS A 40 -9.83 22.54 4.72
CA LYS A 40 -9.65 21.77 3.49
C LYS A 40 -10.58 22.31 2.41
N ILE A 41 -10.02 22.61 1.23
CA ILE A 41 -10.81 22.90 0.03
C ILE A 41 -11.01 21.58 -0.71
N PRO A 42 -12.24 21.05 -0.83
CA PRO A 42 -12.48 19.83 -1.56
C PRO A 42 -12.22 20.07 -3.05
N VAL A 43 -11.29 19.31 -3.63
CA VAL A 43 -11.00 19.30 -5.07
C VAL A 43 -11.39 17.95 -5.63
N GLN A 44 -12.28 17.95 -6.63
CA GLN A 44 -12.66 16.74 -7.37
C GLN A 44 -11.98 16.75 -8.74
N ILE A 45 -11.15 15.74 -9.00
CA ILE A 45 -10.54 15.52 -10.31
C ILE A 45 -11.27 14.37 -10.99
N SER A 46 -11.78 14.58 -12.20
CA SER A 46 -12.46 13.56 -12.98
C SER A 46 -11.71 13.32 -14.29
N VAL A 47 -11.39 12.06 -14.59
CA VAL A 47 -10.76 11.66 -15.85
C VAL A 47 -11.80 10.92 -16.69
N ARG A 48 -12.06 11.41 -17.90
CA ARG A 48 -12.94 10.75 -18.87
C ARG A 48 -12.08 10.12 -19.96
N LEU A 49 -12.37 8.87 -20.28
CA LEU A 49 -11.67 8.14 -21.33
C LEU A 49 -12.60 7.95 -22.53
N CYS A 50 -12.03 7.94 -23.73
CA CYS A 50 -12.78 7.62 -24.94
C CYS A 50 -13.28 6.16 -24.91
N ASP A 51 -14.40 5.93 -25.58
CA ASP A 51 -15.12 4.64 -25.61
C ASP A 51 -14.26 3.46 -26.08
N GLN A 52 -13.21 3.72 -26.84
CA GLN A 52 -12.21 2.72 -27.26
C GLN A 52 -11.46 2.05 -26.09
N TRP A 53 -11.53 2.61 -24.88
CA TRP A 53 -10.94 2.06 -23.65
C TRP A 53 -11.99 1.49 -22.68
N SER A 54 -13.27 1.51 -23.07
CA SER A 54 -14.34 0.92 -22.27
C SER A 54 -14.17 -0.61 -22.20
N GLY A 55 -14.00 -1.14 -20.99
CA GLY A 55 -13.80 -2.58 -20.75
C GLY A 55 -12.39 -3.00 -20.30
N GLN A 56 -11.40 -2.10 -20.34
CA GLN A 56 -10.12 -2.34 -19.67
C GLN A 56 -10.15 -1.81 -18.23
N PRO A 57 -9.76 -2.60 -17.21
CA PRO A 57 -9.74 -2.14 -15.83
C PRO A 57 -8.62 -1.11 -15.66
N LEU A 58 -9.00 0.16 -15.57
CA LEU A 58 -8.08 1.23 -15.18
C LEU A 58 -8.09 1.34 -13.66
N LEU A 59 -6.97 1.00 -13.06
CA LEU A 59 -6.78 1.11 -11.62
C LEU A 59 -6.06 2.43 -11.31
N PRO A 60 -6.64 3.32 -10.51
CA PRO A 60 -5.92 4.52 -10.07
C PRO A 60 -4.72 4.08 -9.24
N VAL A 61 -3.51 4.40 -9.72
CA VAL A 61 -2.28 4.19 -8.97
C VAL A 61 -1.93 5.52 -8.29
N ILE A 62 -2.18 5.61 -7.00
CA ILE A 62 -1.70 6.73 -6.19
C ILE A 62 -0.24 6.41 -5.83
N CYS A 63 0.69 6.98 -6.60
CA CYS A 63 2.11 6.93 -6.28
C CYS A 63 2.42 8.04 -5.27
N ASP A 64 2.38 7.72 -3.98
CA ASP A 64 2.86 8.63 -2.95
C ASP A 64 4.40 8.68 -3.02
N MET A 65 4.92 9.76 -3.62
CA MET A 65 6.36 10.02 -3.78
C MET A 65 6.95 10.74 -2.54
N SER A 66 6.30 10.65 -1.39
CA SER A 66 6.81 11.20 -0.14
C SER A 66 8.12 10.51 0.25
N LYS A 67 9.20 11.31 0.19
CA LYS A 67 10.56 10.94 0.56
C LYS A 67 10.58 10.31 1.94
N GLU A 68 11.28 9.18 2.04
CA GLU A 68 11.57 8.43 3.26
C GLU A 68 12.16 9.36 4.32
N ALA A 69 11.33 9.75 5.29
CA ALA A 69 11.77 10.43 6.51
C ALA A 69 11.86 9.37 7.61
N ASN A 70 13.09 8.91 7.87
CA ASN A 70 13.42 7.98 8.93
C ASN A 70 12.98 8.50 10.31
N LYS A 71 11.89 7.96 10.86
CA LYS A 71 11.67 7.88 12.31
C LYS A 71 11.72 6.41 12.72
N SER A 72 12.60 6.11 13.67
CA SER A 72 12.77 4.76 14.21
C SER A 72 11.46 4.26 14.82
N SER A 73 11.05 3.07 14.43
CA SER A 73 9.85 2.42 14.97
C SER A 73 10.24 1.59 16.19
N SER A 74 9.59 1.83 17.34
CA SER A 74 9.81 1.03 18.56
C SER A 74 9.36 -0.43 18.35
N PRO A 75 10.06 -1.44 18.90
CA PRO A 75 9.62 -2.84 18.83
C PRO A 75 8.21 -3.09 19.35
N ALA A 76 7.72 -2.26 20.28
CA ALA A 76 6.34 -2.33 20.80
C ALA A 76 5.27 -2.04 19.74
N MET A 77 5.63 -1.42 18.62
CA MET A 77 4.71 -1.10 17.52
C MET A 77 4.30 -2.33 16.71
N PHE A 78 5.04 -3.44 16.83
CA PHE A 78 4.82 -4.66 16.04
C PHE A 78 4.65 -5.89 16.96
N PRO A 79 3.52 -6.03 17.69
CA PRO A 79 3.30 -7.12 18.65
C PRO A 79 3.18 -8.51 18.01
N PHE A 80 3.06 -8.56 16.69
CA PHE A 80 3.08 -9.78 15.89
C PHE A 80 4.49 -10.25 15.51
N LEU A 81 5.52 -9.49 15.91
CA LEU A 81 6.93 -9.79 15.70
C LEU A 81 7.69 -9.94 17.03
N PRO A 82 8.81 -10.70 17.05
CA PRO A 82 9.29 -11.56 15.96
C PRO A 82 8.35 -12.74 15.70
N LEU A 83 8.45 -13.34 14.51
CA LEU A 83 7.68 -14.55 14.22
C LEU A 83 8.15 -15.73 15.08
N PRO A 84 7.27 -16.69 15.39
CA PRO A 84 7.67 -17.93 16.05
C PRO A 84 8.75 -18.67 15.26
N SER A 85 9.70 -19.33 15.94
CA SER A 85 10.79 -20.06 15.28
C SER A 85 10.30 -21.23 14.42
N GLN A 86 9.12 -21.75 14.74
CA GLN A 86 8.40 -22.78 13.99
C GLN A 86 7.55 -22.23 12.85
N PHE A 87 7.65 -20.94 12.51
CA PHE A 87 6.87 -20.37 11.41
C PHE A 87 7.27 -21.04 10.08
N GLU A 88 6.32 -21.71 9.43
CA GLU A 88 6.53 -22.42 8.16
C GLU A 88 6.08 -21.56 6.97
N PRO A 89 7.00 -21.07 6.14
CA PRO A 89 6.65 -20.16 5.04
C PRO A 89 5.77 -20.78 3.96
N THR A 90 5.69 -22.11 3.89
CA THR A 90 4.84 -22.83 2.93
C THR A 90 3.42 -23.06 3.45
N ASN A 91 3.19 -22.85 4.75
CA ASN A 91 1.95 -23.19 5.43
C ASN A 91 0.94 -22.03 5.38
N ALA A 92 -0.12 -22.19 4.58
CA ALA A 92 -1.14 -21.17 4.39
C ALA A 92 -1.87 -20.78 5.70
N CYS A 93 -2.11 -21.74 6.60
CA CYS A 93 -2.81 -21.50 7.85
C CYS A 93 -1.99 -20.60 8.80
N GLN A 94 -0.67 -20.76 8.81
CA GLN A 94 0.20 -19.89 9.61
C GLN A 94 0.25 -18.47 9.06
N TRP A 95 0.23 -18.30 7.74
CA TRP A 95 0.09 -17.00 7.10
C TRP A 95 -1.26 -16.35 7.39
N GLU A 96 -2.34 -17.12 7.40
CA GLU A 96 -3.69 -16.63 7.74
C GLU A 96 -3.76 -16.16 9.20
N GLN A 97 -3.21 -16.93 10.13
CA GLN A 97 -3.11 -16.53 11.54
C GLN A 97 -2.28 -15.24 11.71
N LEU A 98 -1.19 -15.10 10.94
CA LEU A 98 -0.39 -13.88 10.95
C LEU A 98 -1.18 -12.69 10.39
N ALA A 99 -1.86 -12.86 9.25
CA ALA A 99 -2.69 -11.83 8.66
C ALA A 99 -3.77 -11.35 9.65
N ASN A 100 -4.44 -12.27 10.35
CA ASN A 100 -5.44 -11.95 11.35
C ASN A 100 -4.86 -11.14 12.52
N ARG A 101 -3.70 -11.52 13.06
CA ARG A 101 -3.04 -10.76 14.14
C ARG A 101 -2.65 -9.35 13.71
N ILE A 102 -2.23 -9.18 12.46
CA ILE A 102 -1.90 -7.86 11.91
C ILE A 102 -3.18 -7.04 11.68
N GLU A 103 -4.24 -7.66 11.15
CA GLU A 103 -5.56 -7.04 10.97
C GLU A 103 -6.12 -6.55 12.30
N GLU A 104 -6.11 -7.38 13.34
CA GLU A 104 -6.53 -7.00 14.69
C GLU A 104 -5.79 -5.77 15.19
N ARG A 105 -4.46 -5.68 14.95
CA ARG A 105 -3.68 -4.51 15.35
C ARG A 105 -4.06 -3.24 14.59
N LEU A 106 -4.26 -3.34 13.27
CA LEU A 106 -4.65 -2.21 12.42
C LEU A 106 -6.06 -1.70 12.77
N VAL A 107 -6.98 -2.61 13.12
CA VAL A 107 -8.37 -2.28 13.43
C VAL A 107 -8.52 -1.77 14.88
N ALA A 108 -7.73 -2.29 15.82
CA ALA A 108 -7.83 -1.90 17.23
C ALA A 108 -7.38 -0.47 17.52
N ASP A 109 -6.61 0.16 16.62
CA ASP A 109 -6.00 1.48 16.84
C ASP A 109 -6.23 2.41 15.64
N PRO A 110 -7.38 3.11 15.61
CA PRO A 110 -7.72 4.03 14.52
C PRO A 110 -6.78 5.24 14.42
N HIS A 111 -6.04 5.56 15.50
CA HIS A 111 -5.12 6.70 15.54
C HIS A 111 -3.73 6.35 15.03
N LEU A 112 -3.44 5.07 14.80
CA LEU A 112 -2.15 4.57 14.32
C LEU A 112 -1.70 5.26 13.04
N GLU A 113 -2.62 5.52 12.11
CA GLU A 113 -2.34 6.24 10.86
C GLU A 113 -1.90 7.70 11.09
N SER A 114 -2.55 8.40 12.02
CA SER A 114 -2.24 9.80 12.33
C SER A 114 -1.01 9.97 13.22
N GLU A 115 -0.81 9.11 14.21
CA GLU A 115 0.25 9.24 15.21
C GLU A 115 1.57 8.61 14.73
N HIS A 116 1.47 7.52 13.98
CA HIS A 116 2.61 6.74 13.50
C HIS A 116 2.45 6.30 12.04
N PRO A 117 2.40 7.25 11.08
CA PRO A 117 2.10 6.96 9.68
C PRO A 117 3.07 5.96 9.04
N ASP A 118 4.35 5.98 9.41
CA ASP A 118 5.34 5.01 8.92
C ASP A 118 5.09 3.60 9.45
N CYS A 119 4.76 3.47 10.74
CA CYS A 119 4.41 2.18 11.33
C CYS A 119 3.11 1.64 10.74
N TYR A 120 2.10 2.50 10.56
CA TYR A 120 0.84 2.14 9.91
C TYR A 120 1.08 1.62 8.49
N ARG A 121 1.82 2.39 7.67
CA ARG A 121 2.18 2.00 6.30
C ARG A 121 2.91 0.66 6.26
N LEU A 122 3.89 0.46 7.13
CA LEU A 122 4.63 -0.79 7.21
C LEU A 122 3.74 -1.95 7.67
N THR A 123 2.90 -1.75 8.68
CA THR A 123 1.98 -2.77 9.20
C THR A 123 0.99 -3.20 8.13
N ARG A 124 0.48 -2.24 7.34
CA ARG A 124 -0.39 -2.51 6.18
C ARG A 124 0.33 -3.28 5.07
N GLU A 125 1.58 -2.97 4.78
CA GLU A 125 2.39 -3.78 3.84
C GLU A 125 2.53 -5.23 4.34
N LEU A 126 2.89 -5.41 5.61
CA LEU A 126 3.04 -6.73 6.21
C LEU A 126 1.73 -7.52 6.23
N PHE A 127 0.61 -6.84 6.50
CA PHE A 127 -0.74 -7.42 6.38
C PHE A 127 -0.97 -7.99 4.99
N TRP A 128 -0.80 -7.17 3.95
CA TRP A 128 -1.07 -7.60 2.58
C TRP A 128 -0.15 -8.74 2.15
N MET A 129 1.11 -8.72 2.57
CA MET A 129 2.02 -9.84 2.31
C MET A 129 1.53 -11.13 2.98
N ALA A 130 1.15 -11.06 4.26
CA ALA A 130 0.65 -12.24 4.98
C ALA A 130 -0.67 -12.76 4.38
N TYR A 131 -1.59 -11.86 4.07
CA TYR A 131 -2.89 -12.19 3.49
C TYR A 131 -2.74 -12.83 2.10
N ILE A 132 -1.90 -12.29 1.23
CA ILE A 132 -1.64 -12.88 -0.10
C ILE A 132 -0.89 -14.20 0.02
N ALA A 133 0.01 -14.37 1.00
CA ALA A 133 0.63 -15.66 1.23
C ALA A 133 -0.38 -16.72 1.72
N ALA A 134 -1.38 -16.34 2.50
CA ALA A 134 -2.50 -17.21 2.85
C ALA A 134 -3.36 -17.55 1.63
N HIS A 135 -3.63 -16.56 0.78
CA HIS A 135 -4.49 -16.67 -0.41
C HIS A 135 -3.78 -16.24 -1.71
N PRO A 136 -2.85 -17.05 -2.26
CA PRO A 136 -2.05 -16.66 -3.43
C PRO A 136 -2.85 -16.49 -4.73
N GLU A 137 -4.08 -16.98 -4.76
CA GLU A 137 -4.98 -16.79 -5.89
C GLU A 137 -5.58 -15.38 -5.93
N PHE A 138 -5.50 -14.60 -4.86
CA PHE A 138 -6.08 -13.26 -4.81
C PHE A 138 -5.56 -12.36 -5.96
N PRO A 139 -6.42 -11.56 -6.61
CA PRO A 139 -7.88 -11.45 -6.40
C PRO A 139 -8.70 -12.50 -7.16
N ARG A 140 -8.05 -13.36 -7.95
CA ARG A 140 -8.64 -14.33 -8.87
C ARG A 140 -8.69 -15.73 -8.25
N GLY A 141 -9.69 -16.00 -7.42
CA GLY A 141 -9.90 -17.33 -6.87
C GLY A 141 -10.54 -17.27 -5.50
N LYS A 142 -10.20 -18.24 -4.63
CA LYS A 142 -10.78 -18.31 -3.28
C LYS A 142 -9.92 -17.54 -2.28
N TRP A 143 -10.57 -16.65 -1.54
CA TRP A 143 -9.96 -15.86 -0.48
C TRP A 143 -11.01 -15.49 0.57
N SER A 144 -10.57 -15.31 1.81
CA SER A 144 -11.42 -14.92 2.94
C SER A 144 -11.64 -13.40 2.96
N ARG A 145 -12.79 -12.90 3.40
CA ARG A 145 -12.97 -11.43 3.49
C ARG A 145 -11.98 -10.84 4.49
N TRP A 146 -11.35 -9.72 4.15
CA TRP A 146 -10.58 -8.91 5.09
C TRP A 146 -11.40 -7.71 5.56
N ASN A 147 -10.94 -7.04 6.62
CA ASN A 147 -11.57 -5.81 7.07
C ASN A 147 -11.31 -4.64 6.10
N THR A 148 -12.38 -4.06 5.54
CA THR A 148 -12.29 -3.00 4.52
C THR A 148 -11.70 -1.67 5.01
N VAL A 149 -11.53 -1.49 6.32
CA VAL A 149 -10.73 -0.38 6.88
C VAL A 149 -9.29 -0.46 6.41
N ILE A 150 -8.77 -1.66 6.15
CA ILE A 150 -7.45 -1.87 5.59
C ILE A 150 -7.52 -1.67 4.08
N ALA A 151 -7.09 -0.49 3.64
CA ALA A 151 -7.06 -0.12 2.24
C ALA A 151 -6.12 -1.04 1.42
N MET A 152 -6.54 -1.38 0.20
CA MET A 152 -5.75 -2.16 -0.76
C MET A 152 -4.68 -1.29 -1.43
N GLU A 153 -3.72 -0.86 -0.62
CA GLU A 153 -2.70 0.10 -0.99
C GLU A 153 -1.32 -0.36 -0.49
N GLY A 154 -0.28 0.10 -1.17
CA GLY A 154 1.10 -0.20 -0.82
C GLY A 154 1.95 -0.67 -1.99
N LYS A 155 3.26 -0.53 -1.86
CA LYS A 155 4.29 -1.01 -2.80
C LYS A 155 4.12 -2.51 -3.09
N PHE A 156 3.78 -3.34 -2.10
CA PHE A 156 3.52 -4.76 -2.34
C PHE A 156 2.25 -4.97 -3.16
N MET A 157 1.11 -4.41 -2.74
CA MET A 157 -0.16 -4.61 -3.44
C MET A 157 -0.15 -4.05 -4.85
N SER A 158 0.42 -2.87 -5.08
CA SER A 158 0.57 -2.32 -6.43
C SER A 158 1.35 -3.27 -7.34
N ARG A 159 2.46 -3.85 -6.87
CA ARG A 159 3.23 -4.83 -7.65
C ARG A 159 2.48 -6.13 -7.86
N TRP A 160 1.76 -6.61 -6.84
CA TRP A 160 0.96 -7.83 -6.93
C TRP A 160 -0.16 -7.70 -7.97
N MET A 161 -0.90 -6.59 -7.92
CA MET A 161 -2.02 -6.31 -8.83
C MET A 161 -1.55 -6.06 -10.27
N LEU A 162 -0.41 -5.40 -10.47
CA LEU A 162 0.19 -5.19 -11.81
C LEU A 162 0.54 -6.51 -12.52
N LYS A 163 0.95 -7.53 -11.76
CA LYS A 163 1.25 -8.86 -12.30
C LYS A 163 -0.01 -9.70 -12.55
N GLY A 164 -1.19 -9.19 -12.18
CA GLY A 164 -2.47 -9.89 -12.30
C GLY A 164 -2.63 -11.02 -11.28
N GLY A 165 -2.01 -10.89 -10.11
CA GLY A 165 -1.87 -11.95 -9.11
C GLY A 165 -0.70 -12.87 -9.43
N TYR A 166 -0.71 -14.09 -8.86
CA TYR A 166 0.27 -15.10 -9.24
C TYR A 166 -0.02 -15.61 -10.66
N SER A 167 0.72 -15.11 -11.63
CA SER A 167 0.82 -15.75 -12.94
C SER A 167 1.60 -17.06 -12.75
N GLY A 168 0.93 -18.20 -12.89
CA GLY A 168 1.51 -19.55 -12.74
C GLY A 168 2.64 -19.92 -13.72
N LEU A 169 3.27 -18.91 -14.35
CA LEU A 169 4.43 -19.02 -15.24
C LEU A 169 5.76 -19.06 -14.49
N LEU A 170 5.77 -18.89 -13.16
CA LEU A 170 6.99 -19.03 -12.33
C LEU A 170 7.02 -20.43 -11.70
N ASP A 171 8.18 -21.09 -11.76
CA ASP A 171 8.42 -22.38 -11.10
C ASP A 171 8.49 -22.27 -9.56
N THR A 172 8.50 -21.05 -9.01
CA THR A 172 8.69 -20.81 -7.58
C THR A 172 7.37 -20.55 -6.87
N PRO A 173 7.02 -21.34 -5.82
CA PRO A 173 5.79 -21.14 -5.05
C PRO A 173 5.65 -19.70 -4.54
N PRO A 174 4.47 -19.04 -4.72
CA PRO A 174 4.28 -17.63 -4.40
C PRO A 174 4.61 -17.31 -2.94
N ARG A 175 4.30 -18.22 -2.01
CA ARG A 175 4.58 -18.04 -0.58
C ARG A 175 6.07 -17.91 -0.26
N LEU A 176 6.95 -18.61 -0.99
CA LEU A 176 8.40 -18.49 -0.79
C LEU A 176 8.91 -17.14 -1.29
N VAL A 177 8.40 -16.67 -2.43
CA VAL A 177 8.74 -15.33 -2.95
C VAL A 177 8.29 -14.24 -1.99
N ILE A 178 7.09 -14.39 -1.41
CA ILE A 178 6.56 -13.45 -0.41
C ILE A 178 7.38 -13.52 0.88
N TRP A 179 7.75 -14.72 1.33
CA TRP A 179 8.58 -14.93 2.51
C TRP A 179 9.92 -14.19 2.45
N GLU A 180 10.63 -14.28 1.32
CA GLU A 180 11.91 -13.57 1.16
C GLU A 180 11.75 -12.07 1.27
N GLN A 181 10.71 -11.51 0.63
CA GLN A 181 10.42 -10.09 0.74
C GLN A 181 10.02 -9.71 2.18
N PHE A 182 9.23 -10.54 2.82
CA PHE A 182 8.71 -10.32 4.18
C PHE A 182 9.87 -10.26 5.19
N ARG A 183 10.80 -11.21 5.10
CA ARG A 183 12.02 -11.23 5.92
C ARG A 183 12.92 -10.03 5.67
N GLY A 184 13.05 -9.59 4.42
CA GLY A 184 13.83 -8.40 4.07
C GLY A 184 13.27 -7.14 4.73
N ILE A 185 11.94 -6.98 4.69
CA ILE A 185 11.25 -5.85 5.32
C ILE A 185 11.38 -5.90 6.84
N ILE A 186 11.15 -7.04 7.48
CA ILE A 186 11.29 -7.19 8.93
C ILE A 186 12.71 -6.92 9.38
N SER A 187 13.69 -7.50 8.69
CA SER A 187 15.10 -7.28 9.01
C SER A 187 15.42 -5.80 8.95
N ASN A 188 15.02 -5.10 7.89
CA ASN A 188 15.27 -3.66 7.76
C ASN A 188 14.54 -2.83 8.83
N ALA A 189 13.30 -3.18 9.16
CA ALA A 189 12.51 -2.48 10.18
C ALA A 189 13.04 -2.72 11.61
N MET A 190 13.54 -3.92 11.89
CA MET A 190 14.11 -4.31 13.19
C MET A 190 15.58 -3.90 13.34
N LEU A 191 16.29 -3.58 12.25
CA LEU A 191 17.68 -3.13 12.26
C LEU A 191 17.86 -1.62 12.43
N ILE A 192 16.79 -0.82 12.53
CA ILE A 192 16.92 0.62 12.83
C ILE A 192 17.32 0.75 14.31
N PRO A 193 18.59 1.08 14.64
CA PRO A 193 19.03 1.15 16.02
C PRO A 193 18.37 2.36 16.69
N SER A 194 17.91 2.19 17.93
CA SER A 194 17.70 3.32 18.84
C SER A 194 19.03 4.03 19.02
N ALA A 195 19.26 5.13 18.30
CA ALA A 195 20.33 6.05 18.63
C ALA A 195 20.00 6.65 20.01
N LYS A 196 20.86 6.34 20.99
CA LYS A 196 20.90 7.00 22.30
C LYS A 196 21.22 8.48 22.16
#